data_AF-A0A527IH41-F1
#
_entry.id   AF-A0A527IH41-F1
#
_cell.length_a   1.000
_cell.length_b   1.000
_cell.length_c   1.000
_cell.angle_alpha   90.00
_cell.angle_beta   90.00
_cell.angle_gamma   90.00
#
_symmetry.space_group_name_H-M   'P 1'
#
loop_
_entity.id
_entity.type
_entity.pdbx_description
1 polymer ?
#
loop_
_entity_poly.entity_id
_entity_poly.type
_entity_poly.pdbx_seq_one_letter_code
_entity_poly.pdbx_strand_id
1 'polypeptide(L)'
;MVSKRLSREAGHRRKFLTIIDDTPECERAVAYASKRAQSTSGTLVLLYVIVPDDFQHWLGVEKIMREEANATARAALDSYANKVRQKLGIEPEMVVREGKPTEEIPATLKFLPGKEVLLEGTADFRDADSAAVASPLAGRLFEIPGVTGVFFGYDFITVTKDGPDWQHLKPAILGAIMEHFMSGAPVMAKAGPAAETSQTGEFYDKADEELVITIKELLDTRVRPAVAQDGGDITFRGFENGTVFLHMKGACAGCPSSTATLKHGIQNLLRHFVPEVQQVEQVS
;
A
#
# COMPACT_ATOMS: atom_id res chain seq x y z
N MET A 1 -5.51 -22.56 -2.41
CA MET A 1 -5.81 -23.52 -1.32
C MET A 1 -5.14 -22.99 -0.06
N VAL A 2 -5.89 -22.40 0.88
CA VAL A 2 -5.30 -21.78 2.07
C VAL A 2 -4.86 -22.88 3.04
N SER A 3 -3.56 -22.95 3.33
CA SER A 3 -2.99 -23.93 4.26
C SER A 3 -3.70 -23.87 5.62
N LYS A 4 -4.13 -25.02 6.13
CA LYS A 4 -4.86 -25.14 7.39
C LYS A 4 -3.97 -24.63 8.53
N ARG A 5 -4.42 -23.62 9.27
CA ARG A 5 -3.66 -23.03 10.38
C ARG A 5 -3.46 -24.07 11.50
N LEU A 6 -2.26 -24.64 11.59
CA LEU A 6 -1.87 -25.67 12.56
C LEU A 6 -1.64 -25.15 14.00
N SER A 7 -1.92 -23.86 14.24
CA SER A 7 -1.60 -23.18 15.50
C SER A 7 -2.34 -23.72 16.74
N ARG A 8 -3.27 -24.66 16.57
CA ARG A 8 -4.07 -25.30 17.63
C ARG A 8 -3.68 -26.76 17.88
N GLU A 9 -2.73 -27.29 17.11
CA GLU A 9 -2.28 -28.69 17.28
C GLU A 9 -1.37 -28.83 18.50
N ALA A 10 -1.44 -29.99 19.16
CA ALA A 10 -0.63 -30.29 20.32
C ALA A 10 0.88 -30.24 19.96
N GLY A 11 1.66 -29.48 20.73
CA GLY A 11 3.09 -29.27 20.47
C GLY A 11 3.43 -28.03 19.62
N HIS A 12 2.43 -27.37 19.02
CA HIS A 12 2.67 -26.14 18.25
C HIS A 12 2.97 -24.95 19.19
N ARG A 13 4.17 -24.36 19.08
CA ARG A 13 4.53 -23.12 19.79
C ARG A 13 4.32 -21.91 18.90
N ARG A 14 3.76 -20.84 19.46
CA ARG A 14 3.58 -19.56 18.74
C ARG A 14 4.97 -18.98 18.44
N LYS A 15 5.23 -18.66 17.19
CA LYS A 15 6.46 -17.98 16.77
C LYS A 15 6.22 -16.47 16.70
N PHE A 16 7.08 -15.70 17.35
CA PHE A 16 7.11 -14.24 17.26
C PHE A 16 8.29 -13.86 16.37
N LEU A 17 8.00 -13.44 15.14
CA LEU A 17 9.00 -13.05 14.16
C LEU A 17 9.37 -11.58 14.34
N THR A 18 10.66 -11.29 14.41
CA THR A 18 11.20 -9.92 14.42
C THR A 18 12.19 -9.76 13.28
N ILE A 19 12.02 -8.71 12.48
CA ILE A 19 12.95 -8.34 11.42
C ILE A 19 14.10 -7.55 12.06
N ILE A 20 15.33 -7.96 11.75
CA ILE A 20 16.56 -7.36 12.23
C ILE A 20 17.18 -6.56 11.10
N ASP A 21 17.27 -5.26 11.33
CA ASP A 21 17.92 -4.28 10.49
C ASP A 21 18.69 -3.27 11.37
N ASP A 22 19.20 -2.21 10.74
CA ASP A 22 19.95 -1.12 11.33
C ASP A 22 19.06 0.03 11.85
N THR A 23 17.74 -0.15 11.86
CA THR A 23 16.80 0.89 12.30
C THR A 23 16.79 1.03 13.83
N PRO A 24 16.57 2.25 14.37
CA PRO A 24 16.38 2.45 15.81
C PRO A 24 15.20 1.67 16.40
N GLU A 25 14.19 1.35 15.59
CA GLU A 25 12.97 0.64 15.98
C GLU A 25 13.22 -0.84 16.27
N CYS A 26 14.24 -1.42 15.65
CA CYS A 26 14.61 -2.84 15.76
C CYS A 26 14.75 -3.29 17.21
N GLU A 27 15.44 -2.52 18.06
CA GLU A 27 15.63 -2.87 19.47
C GLU A 27 14.31 -2.94 20.25
N ARG A 28 13.37 -2.03 19.95
CA ARG A 28 12.04 -2.01 20.59
C ARG A 28 11.20 -3.21 20.14
N ALA A 29 11.27 -3.55 18.85
CA ALA A 29 10.56 -4.70 18.29
C ALA A 29 11.04 -6.01 18.92
N VAL A 30 12.36 -6.21 19.01
CA VAL A 30 12.98 -7.38 19.67
C VAL A 30 12.56 -7.45 21.13
N ALA A 31 12.61 -6.34 21.87
CA ALA A 31 12.24 -6.31 23.28
C ALA A 31 10.77 -6.71 23.49
N TYR A 32 9.86 -6.22 22.66
CA TYR A 32 8.44 -6.56 22.73
C TYR A 32 8.21 -8.05 22.40
N ALA A 33 8.73 -8.53 21.27
CA ALA A 33 8.57 -9.90 20.81
C ALA A 33 9.14 -10.91 21.83
N SER A 34 10.30 -10.60 22.41
CA SER A 34 10.94 -11.45 23.42
C SER A 34 10.09 -11.61 24.68
N LYS A 35 9.52 -10.51 25.20
CA LYS A 35 8.62 -10.56 26.37
C LYS A 35 7.35 -11.37 26.06
N ARG A 36 6.79 -11.22 24.86
CA ARG A 36 5.62 -12.00 24.42
C ARG A 36 5.94 -13.48 24.33
N ALA A 37 7.05 -13.85 23.68
CA ALA A 37 7.53 -15.23 23.60
C ALA A 37 7.69 -15.86 24.99
N GLN A 38 8.30 -15.15 25.95
CA GLN A 38 8.41 -15.60 27.34
C GLN A 38 7.04 -15.87 27.97
N SER A 39 6.17 -14.86 27.93
CA SER A 39 4.88 -14.88 28.64
C SER A 39 3.90 -15.93 28.12
N THR A 40 4.03 -16.35 26.86
CA THR A 40 3.12 -17.31 26.23
C THR A 40 3.78 -18.66 25.96
N SER A 41 4.96 -18.94 26.52
CA SER A 41 5.77 -20.13 26.21
C SER A 41 5.96 -20.34 24.70
N GLY A 42 6.11 -19.23 23.97
CA GLY A 42 6.34 -19.19 22.53
C GLY A 42 7.83 -19.23 22.19
N THR A 43 8.11 -19.17 20.89
CA THR A 43 9.47 -19.10 20.34
C THR A 43 9.69 -17.72 19.74
N LEU A 44 10.85 -17.11 20.01
CA LEU A 44 11.29 -15.91 19.32
C LEU A 44 12.04 -16.30 18.06
N VAL A 45 11.73 -15.65 16.94
CA VAL A 45 12.47 -15.81 15.67
C VAL A 45 13.04 -14.45 15.29
N LEU A 46 14.35 -14.39 15.10
CA LEU A 46 15.07 -13.23 14.59
C LEU A 46 15.38 -13.47 13.12
N LEU A 47 14.92 -12.58 12.25
CA LEU A 47 15.09 -12.69 10.80
C LEU A 47 15.92 -11.52 10.28
N TYR A 48 16.99 -11.81 9.56
CA TYR A 48 17.72 -10.82 8.76
C TYR A 48 17.52 -11.11 7.28
N VAL A 49 17.21 -10.08 6.50
CA VAL A 49 17.05 -10.19 5.04
C VAL A 49 18.23 -9.52 4.36
N ILE A 50 19.05 -10.31 3.67
CA ILE A 50 20.12 -9.82 2.81
C ILE A 50 19.48 -9.35 1.51
N VAL A 51 19.63 -8.05 1.21
CA VAL A 51 19.19 -7.48 -0.05
C VAL A 51 20.23 -7.83 -1.10
N PRO A 52 19.89 -8.55 -2.18
CA PRO A 52 20.82 -8.79 -3.27
C PRO A 52 21.05 -7.46 -4.00
N ASP A 53 22.30 -7.02 -4.05
CA ASP A 53 22.68 -5.87 -4.88
C ASP A 53 22.60 -6.23 -6.38
N ASP A 54 22.18 -5.26 -7.21
CA ASP A 54 22.14 -5.40 -8.67
C ASP A 54 23.55 -5.25 -9.29
N PHE A 55 24.41 -6.26 -9.11
CA PHE A 55 25.75 -6.28 -9.72
C PHE A 55 25.86 -7.28 -10.86
N GLN A 56 25.26 -6.96 -12.01
CA GLN A 56 25.32 -7.79 -13.23
C GLN A 56 26.69 -7.81 -13.95
N HIS A 57 27.77 -7.22 -13.40
CA HIS A 57 28.99 -6.96 -14.18
C HIS A 57 30.34 -7.46 -13.61
N TRP A 58 30.42 -7.99 -12.40
CA TRP A 58 31.72 -8.40 -11.81
C TRP A 58 31.82 -9.91 -11.58
N LEU A 59 32.35 -10.62 -12.58
CA LEU A 59 32.72 -12.04 -12.49
C LEU A 59 33.79 -12.24 -11.41
N GLY A 60 33.41 -12.89 -10.30
CA GLY A 60 34.30 -13.34 -9.24
C GLY A 60 34.19 -12.59 -7.89
N VAL A 61 33.56 -11.41 -7.86
CA VAL A 61 33.40 -10.62 -6.63
C VAL A 61 32.07 -10.93 -5.91
N GLU A 62 31.08 -11.44 -6.63
CA GLU A 62 29.78 -11.86 -6.09
C GLU A 62 29.91 -12.81 -4.89
N LYS A 63 30.82 -13.79 -4.98
CA LYS A 63 31.01 -14.78 -3.89
C LYS A 63 31.55 -14.13 -2.63
N ILE A 64 32.52 -13.22 -2.77
CA ILE A 64 33.14 -12.50 -1.64
C ILE A 64 32.11 -11.59 -0.98
N MET A 65 31.33 -10.84 -1.78
CA MET A 65 30.29 -9.96 -1.27
C MET A 65 29.16 -10.73 -0.60
N ARG A 66 28.73 -11.87 -1.17
CA ARG A 66 27.72 -12.73 -0.54
C ARG A 66 28.22 -13.29 0.79
N GLU A 67 29.49 -13.68 0.87
CA GLU A 67 30.11 -14.13 2.12
C GLU A 67 30.16 -13.00 3.16
N GLU A 68 30.53 -11.78 2.75
CA GLU A 68 30.57 -10.59 3.62
C GLU A 68 29.17 -10.17 4.11
N ALA A 69 28.18 -10.18 3.22
CA ALA A 69 26.79 -9.89 3.56
C ALA A 69 26.21 -10.95 4.52
N ASN A 70 26.51 -12.23 4.30
CA ASN A 70 26.14 -13.30 5.22
C ASN A 70 26.85 -13.17 6.57
N ALA A 71 28.11 -12.76 6.60
CA ALA A 71 28.84 -12.50 7.84
C ALA A 71 28.20 -11.34 8.62
N THR A 72 27.83 -10.26 7.93
CA THR A 72 27.14 -9.10 8.52
C THR A 72 25.79 -9.48 9.10
N ALA A 73 24.96 -10.20 8.32
CA ALA A 73 23.66 -10.68 8.77
C ALA A 73 23.77 -11.55 10.04
N ARG A 74 24.73 -12.48 10.06
CA ARG A 74 24.99 -13.34 11.22
C ARG A 74 25.45 -12.54 12.44
N ALA A 75 26.38 -11.61 12.26
CA ALA A 75 26.86 -10.76 13.34
C ALA A 75 25.73 -9.91 13.96
N ALA A 76 24.84 -9.36 13.13
CA ALA A 76 23.67 -8.63 13.61
C ALA A 76 22.72 -9.54 14.41
N LEU A 77 22.38 -10.71 13.88
CA LEU A 77 21.54 -11.71 14.56
C LEU A 77 22.15 -12.15 15.90
N ASP A 78 23.45 -12.46 15.93
CA ASP A 78 24.16 -12.87 17.13
C ASP A 78 24.17 -11.77 18.20
N SER A 79 24.34 -10.51 17.80
CA SER A 79 24.27 -9.36 18.72
C SER A 79 22.93 -9.30 19.44
N TYR A 80 21.81 -9.40 18.69
CA TYR A 80 20.47 -9.40 19.29
C TYR A 80 20.17 -10.69 20.07
N ALA A 81 20.59 -11.85 19.56
CA ALA A 81 20.42 -13.12 20.26
C ALA A 81 21.11 -13.11 21.62
N ASN A 82 22.33 -12.60 21.69
CA ASN A 82 23.07 -12.45 22.95
C ASN A 82 22.36 -11.51 23.92
N LYS A 83 21.82 -10.37 23.46
CA LYS A 83 21.02 -9.47 24.30
C LYS A 83 19.79 -10.17 24.87
N VAL A 84 19.09 -10.96 24.06
CA VAL A 84 17.89 -11.71 24.48
C VAL A 84 18.23 -12.80 25.49
N ARG A 85 19.28 -13.60 25.21
CA ARG A 85 19.77 -14.64 26.13
C ARG A 85 20.13 -14.05 27.49
N GLN A 86 20.90 -12.96 27.52
CA GLN A 86 21.34 -12.32 28.76
C GLN A 86 20.19 -11.72 29.56
N LYS A 87 19.23 -11.06 28.90
CA LYS A 87 18.14 -10.36 29.60
C LYS A 87 17.00 -11.29 30.01
N LEU A 88 16.69 -12.32 29.22
CA LEU A 88 15.45 -13.08 29.35
C LEU A 88 15.65 -14.61 29.38
N GLY A 89 16.86 -15.12 29.15
CA GLY A 89 17.15 -16.55 29.14
C GLY A 89 16.46 -17.34 28.03
N ILE A 90 16.00 -16.65 26.98
CA ILE A 90 15.34 -17.27 25.82
C ILE A 90 16.37 -17.51 24.73
N GLU A 91 16.31 -18.69 24.12
CA GLU A 91 17.08 -19.03 22.93
C GLU A 91 16.27 -18.70 21.66
N PRO A 92 16.61 -17.64 20.91
CA PRO A 92 15.92 -17.32 19.67
C PRO A 92 16.33 -18.23 18.52
N GLU A 93 15.38 -18.52 17.63
CA GLU A 93 15.67 -19.09 16.31
C GLU A 93 16.20 -17.97 15.41
N MET A 94 17.37 -18.17 14.80
CA MET A 94 18.01 -17.21 13.90
C MET A 94 17.81 -17.64 12.45
N VAL A 95 17.27 -16.74 11.63
CA VAL A 95 16.97 -17.00 10.22
C VAL A 95 17.60 -15.93 9.36
N VAL A 96 18.34 -16.35 8.33
CA VAL A 96 18.79 -15.48 7.24
C VAL A 96 17.98 -15.82 5.99
N ARG A 97 17.53 -14.78 5.29
CA ARG A 97 16.89 -14.87 3.98
C ARG A 97 17.58 -13.92 3.01
N GLU A 98 17.51 -14.22 1.72
CA GLU A 98 17.96 -13.34 0.65
C GLU A 98 16.73 -12.89 -0.16
N GLY A 99 16.62 -11.60 -0.47
CA GLY A 99 15.48 -11.02 -1.22
C GLY A 99 15.38 -9.50 -1.09
N LYS A 100 14.61 -8.82 -1.95
CA LYS A 100 14.42 -7.36 -1.94
C LYS A 100 13.25 -6.97 -1.01
N PRO A 101 13.46 -6.22 0.11
CA PRO A 101 12.38 -5.67 0.94
C PRO A 101 11.43 -4.74 0.17
N THR A 102 11.90 -4.22 -0.97
CA THR A 102 11.21 -3.30 -1.85
C THR A 102 10.16 -3.93 -2.76
N GLU A 103 10.01 -5.26 -2.77
CA GLU A 103 8.85 -5.92 -3.39
C GLU A 103 7.53 -5.59 -2.65
N GLU A 104 7.60 -4.97 -1.47
CA GLU A 104 6.48 -4.38 -0.72
C GLU A 104 6.43 -2.84 -0.81
N ILE A 105 7.33 -2.18 -1.56
CA ILE A 105 7.20 -0.73 -1.79
C ILE A 105 5.97 -0.53 -2.69
N PRO A 106 4.98 0.26 -2.25
CA PRO A 106 3.81 0.47 -3.07
C PRO A 106 4.25 1.05 -4.43
N ALA A 107 3.73 0.44 -5.50
CA ALA A 107 3.87 0.94 -6.86
C ALA A 107 3.26 2.34 -7.04
N THR A 108 2.64 2.86 -5.99
CA THR A 108 1.93 4.12 -5.94
C THR A 108 2.43 4.97 -4.77
N LEU A 109 2.65 6.28 -5.00
CA LEU A 109 3.11 7.21 -3.97
C LEU A 109 2.31 8.52 -4.01
N LYS A 110 1.91 9.00 -2.83
CA LYS A 110 1.19 10.26 -2.62
C LYS A 110 2.17 11.43 -2.47
N PHE A 111 1.88 12.53 -3.17
CA PHE A 111 2.59 13.80 -3.15
C PHE A 111 1.64 14.89 -2.67
N LEU A 112 2.14 15.77 -1.80
CA LEU A 112 1.41 16.88 -1.22
C LEU A 112 2.01 18.20 -1.72
N PRO A 113 1.41 18.86 -2.72
CA PRO A 113 1.91 20.13 -3.27
C PRO A 113 1.77 21.32 -2.31
N GLY A 114 1.05 21.15 -1.19
CA GLY A 114 0.77 22.22 -0.23
C GLY A 114 -0.27 23.24 -0.71
N LYS A 115 -1.09 22.87 -1.70
CA LYS A 115 -2.18 23.68 -2.26
C LYS A 115 -3.27 22.77 -2.83
N GLU A 116 -4.43 23.35 -3.11
CA GLU A 116 -5.55 22.67 -3.76
C GLU A 116 -5.15 22.17 -5.16
N VAL A 117 -5.49 20.92 -5.44
CA VAL A 117 -5.26 20.24 -6.72
C VAL A 117 -6.59 20.15 -7.49
N LEU A 118 -7.62 19.56 -6.88
CA LEU A 118 -8.94 19.44 -7.47
C LEU A 118 -10.02 19.77 -6.42
N LEU A 119 -10.65 20.94 -6.54
CA LEU A 119 -11.63 21.44 -5.56
C LEU A 119 -12.83 20.51 -5.36
N GLU A 120 -13.29 19.88 -6.44
CA GLU A 120 -14.46 19.01 -6.44
C GLU A 120 -14.14 17.66 -7.11
N GLY A 121 -14.58 16.59 -6.47
CA GLY A 121 -14.44 15.23 -6.99
C GLY A 121 -12.99 14.72 -6.98
N THR A 122 -12.72 13.77 -7.87
CA THR A 122 -11.42 13.13 -8.06
C THR A 122 -11.21 12.84 -9.54
N ALA A 123 -9.96 12.74 -9.99
CA ALA A 123 -9.62 12.36 -11.35
C ALA A 123 -8.60 11.21 -11.34
N ASP A 124 -8.84 10.14 -12.10
CA ASP A 124 -7.93 9.01 -12.25
C ASP A 124 -7.54 8.87 -13.73
N PHE A 125 -6.24 8.93 -14.00
CA PHE A 125 -5.67 8.83 -15.33
C PHE A 125 -4.78 7.58 -15.41
N ARG A 126 -5.11 6.69 -16.36
CA ARG A 126 -4.39 5.42 -16.58
C ARG A 126 -3.75 5.32 -17.96
N ASP A 127 -3.91 6.34 -18.78
CA ASP A 127 -3.46 6.40 -20.16
C ASP A 127 -2.91 7.80 -20.45
N ALA A 128 -1.75 7.86 -21.09
CA ALA A 128 -1.00 9.10 -21.28
C ALA A 128 -1.69 10.06 -22.26
N ASP A 129 -2.27 9.52 -23.34
CA ASP A 129 -2.91 10.32 -24.39
C ASP A 129 -4.15 11.03 -23.84
N SER A 130 -5.03 10.29 -23.17
CA SER A 130 -6.21 10.85 -22.51
C SER A 130 -5.85 11.82 -21.38
N ALA A 131 -4.79 11.53 -20.62
CA ALA A 131 -4.29 12.42 -19.56
C ALA A 131 -3.83 13.77 -20.12
N ALA A 132 -3.06 13.78 -21.21
CA ALA A 132 -2.54 14.99 -21.83
C ALA A 132 -3.65 15.91 -22.37
N VAL A 133 -4.75 15.32 -22.87
CA VAL A 133 -5.92 16.07 -23.34
C VAL A 133 -6.71 16.66 -22.17
N ALA A 134 -6.93 15.86 -21.11
CA ALA A 134 -7.81 16.23 -20.00
C ALA A 134 -7.14 17.14 -18.96
N SER A 135 -5.83 17.00 -18.76
CA SER A 135 -5.10 17.70 -17.70
C SER A 135 -3.66 18.06 -18.11
N PRO A 136 -3.32 19.36 -18.18
CA PRO A 136 -1.94 19.79 -18.38
C PRO A 136 -0.97 19.31 -17.29
N LEU A 137 -1.46 19.10 -16.05
CA LEU A 137 -0.65 18.52 -14.98
C LEU A 137 -0.42 17.03 -15.18
N ALA A 138 -1.46 16.26 -15.49
CA ALA A 138 -1.36 14.83 -15.69
C ALA A 138 -0.48 14.52 -16.91
N GLY A 139 -0.66 15.23 -18.03
CA GLY A 139 0.18 15.10 -19.21
C GLY A 139 1.67 15.24 -18.89
N ARG A 140 2.06 16.30 -18.18
CA ARG A 140 3.46 16.51 -17.74
C ARG A 140 3.98 15.38 -16.85
N LEU A 141 3.13 14.83 -15.99
CA LEU A 141 3.53 13.71 -15.12
C LEU A 141 3.72 12.41 -15.92
N PHE A 142 2.91 12.17 -16.95
CA PHE A 142 3.06 11.03 -17.85
C PHE A 142 4.26 11.12 -18.79
N GLU A 143 4.82 12.31 -19.04
CA GLU A 143 6.08 12.48 -19.77
C GLU A 143 7.29 11.92 -19.00
N ILE A 144 7.17 11.72 -17.68
CA ILE A 144 8.23 11.15 -16.86
C ILE A 144 8.31 9.63 -17.09
N PRO A 145 9.45 9.11 -17.59
CA PRO A 145 9.58 7.68 -17.88
C PRO A 145 9.33 6.80 -16.65
N GLY A 146 8.40 5.85 -16.79
CA GLY A 146 8.00 4.92 -15.73
C GLY A 146 6.75 5.34 -14.95
N VAL A 147 6.17 6.50 -15.21
CA VAL A 147 4.84 6.86 -14.70
C VAL A 147 3.75 6.17 -15.53
N THR A 148 2.88 5.42 -14.85
CA THR A 148 1.80 4.64 -15.48
C THR A 148 0.41 5.02 -14.99
N GLY A 149 0.31 5.81 -13.92
CA GLY A 149 -0.96 6.31 -13.43
C GLY A 149 -0.80 7.61 -12.66
N VAL A 150 -1.78 8.49 -12.80
CA VAL A 150 -1.84 9.76 -12.07
C VAL A 150 -3.25 9.92 -11.53
N PHE A 151 -3.36 10.22 -10.24
CA PHE A 151 -4.64 10.42 -9.57
C PHE A 151 -4.62 11.75 -8.81
N PHE A 152 -5.69 12.53 -8.95
CA PHE A 152 -5.88 13.79 -8.25
C PHE A 152 -6.97 13.66 -7.19
N GLY A 153 -6.60 13.99 -5.95
CA GLY A 153 -7.53 14.28 -4.87
C GLY A 153 -7.63 15.79 -4.59
N TYR A 154 -8.21 16.14 -3.45
CA TYR A 154 -8.46 17.54 -3.09
C TYR A 154 -7.16 18.38 -3.02
N ASP A 155 -6.18 17.91 -2.25
CA ASP A 155 -4.91 18.60 -1.98
C ASP A 155 -3.67 17.71 -2.25
N PHE A 156 -3.88 16.59 -2.95
CA PHE A 156 -2.83 15.61 -3.20
C PHE A 156 -2.86 15.05 -4.62
N ILE A 157 -1.67 14.59 -5.03
CA ILE A 157 -1.45 13.89 -6.30
C ILE A 157 -0.86 12.54 -5.96
N THR A 158 -1.44 11.49 -6.50
CA THR A 158 -0.93 10.13 -6.35
C THR A 158 -0.39 9.65 -7.69
N VAL A 159 0.86 9.21 -7.71
CA VAL A 159 1.52 8.70 -8.93
C VAL A 159 1.73 7.21 -8.78
N THR A 160 1.37 6.45 -9.81
CA THR A 160 1.67 5.02 -9.96
C THR A 160 2.78 4.85 -10.98
N LYS A 161 3.70 3.93 -10.70
CA LYS A 161 4.85 3.64 -11.54
C LYS A 161 4.90 2.17 -11.98
N ASP A 162 5.54 1.94 -13.11
CA ASP A 162 6.10 0.65 -13.49
C ASP A 162 7.57 0.86 -13.90
N GLY A 163 8.47 0.00 -13.43
CA GLY A 163 9.92 0.15 -13.64
C GLY A 163 10.65 0.95 -12.54
N PRO A 164 11.32 2.08 -12.85
CA PRO A 164 12.43 2.65 -12.09
C PRO A 164 12.14 2.91 -10.61
N ASP A 165 13.19 2.96 -9.79
CA ASP A 165 13.07 3.21 -8.35
C ASP A 165 12.56 4.62 -8.03
N TRP A 166 11.77 4.74 -6.96
CA TRP A 166 11.23 6.02 -6.49
C TRP A 166 12.30 7.07 -6.20
N GLN A 167 13.54 6.67 -5.88
CA GLN A 167 14.65 7.59 -5.65
C GLN A 167 14.95 8.47 -6.88
N HIS A 168 14.77 7.92 -8.08
CA HIS A 168 14.98 8.64 -9.35
C HIS A 168 13.73 9.38 -9.81
N LEU A 169 12.55 8.80 -9.57
CA LEU A 169 11.27 9.39 -9.97
C LEU A 169 10.86 10.58 -9.11
N LYS A 170 11.11 10.55 -7.80
CA LYS A 170 10.67 11.60 -6.86
C LYS A 170 11.16 13.00 -7.26
N PRO A 171 12.45 13.23 -7.55
CA PRO A 171 12.92 14.55 -7.99
C PRO A 171 12.22 15.04 -9.27
N ALA A 172 12.03 14.17 -10.26
CA ALA A 172 11.37 14.51 -11.52
C ALA A 172 9.90 14.88 -11.31
N ILE A 173 9.17 14.07 -10.53
CA ILE A 173 7.76 14.30 -10.22
C ILE A 173 7.57 15.60 -9.43
N LEU A 174 8.37 15.83 -8.39
CA LEU A 174 8.32 17.07 -7.62
C LEU A 174 8.63 18.29 -8.49
N GLY A 175 9.64 18.18 -9.37
CA GLY A 175 9.97 19.22 -10.36
C GLY A 175 8.78 19.54 -11.26
N ALA A 176 8.15 18.53 -11.87
CA ALA A 176 7.00 18.71 -12.74
C ALA A 176 5.78 19.33 -12.03
N ILE A 177 5.50 18.90 -10.80
CA ILE A 177 4.43 19.46 -9.96
C ILE A 177 4.71 20.93 -9.65
N MET A 178 5.93 21.24 -9.20
CA MET A 178 6.33 22.61 -8.88
C MET A 178 6.27 23.51 -10.11
N GLU A 179 6.83 23.08 -11.22
CA GLU A 179 6.81 23.82 -12.49
C GLU A 179 5.38 24.10 -12.95
N HIS A 180 4.50 23.09 -12.91
CA HIS A 180 3.10 23.28 -13.27
C HIS A 180 2.45 24.37 -12.42
N PHE A 181 2.61 24.29 -11.11
CA PHE A 181 2.00 25.24 -10.20
C PHE A 181 2.65 26.64 -10.22
N MET A 182 3.92 26.74 -10.60
CA MET A 182 4.57 28.03 -10.86
C MET A 182 4.11 28.64 -12.19
N SER A 183 3.75 27.82 -13.18
CA SER A 183 3.29 28.29 -14.49
C SER A 183 1.91 28.95 -14.46
N GLY A 184 1.10 28.68 -13.42
CA GLY A 184 -0.28 29.16 -13.32
C GLY A 184 -1.26 28.50 -14.30
N ALA A 185 -0.82 27.47 -15.04
CA ALA A 185 -1.70 26.65 -15.87
C ALA A 185 -2.78 25.97 -15.02
N PRO A 186 -3.99 25.74 -15.56
CA PRO A 186 -5.02 25.04 -14.84
C PRO A 186 -4.66 23.55 -14.70
N VAL A 187 -5.02 22.95 -13.55
CA VAL A 187 -4.81 21.51 -13.30
C VAL A 187 -5.60 20.67 -14.29
N MET A 188 -6.84 21.05 -14.60
CA MET A 188 -7.70 20.43 -15.61
C MET A 188 -7.89 21.37 -16.79
N ALA A 189 -7.91 20.85 -18.02
CA ALA A 189 -8.33 21.65 -19.17
C ALA A 189 -9.79 22.10 -18.99
N LYS A 190 -10.17 23.29 -19.49
CA LYS A 190 -11.57 23.77 -19.43
C LYS A 190 -12.50 22.72 -20.06
N ALA A 191 -13.45 22.25 -19.26
CA ALA A 191 -14.21 21.02 -19.40
C ALA A 191 -14.79 20.72 -20.81
N GLY A 192 -14.46 19.55 -21.35
CA GLY A 192 -15.54 18.55 -21.50
C GLY A 192 -15.87 18.07 -20.08
N PRO A 193 -17.15 17.81 -19.76
CA PRO A 193 -17.68 17.84 -18.40
C PRO A 193 -16.69 17.17 -17.46
N ALA A 194 -16.43 17.82 -16.31
CA ALA A 194 -15.89 17.15 -15.14
C ALA A 194 -16.49 15.75 -15.13
N ALA A 195 -15.69 14.73 -14.83
CA ALA A 195 -16.25 13.42 -14.54
C ALA A 195 -17.16 13.59 -13.31
N GLU A 196 -18.37 14.10 -13.57
CA GLU A 196 -19.58 13.86 -12.84
C GLU A 196 -19.50 12.39 -12.50
N THR A 197 -19.74 12.10 -11.23
CA THR A 197 -20.02 10.77 -10.70
C THR A 197 -20.94 10.08 -11.69
N SER A 198 -20.35 9.40 -12.68
CA SER A 198 -21.10 9.08 -13.85
C SER A 198 -21.95 7.92 -13.42
N GLN A 199 -23.25 8.20 -13.32
CA GLN A 199 -24.35 7.24 -13.24
C GLN A 199 -24.33 6.23 -14.41
N THR A 200 -23.25 6.17 -15.19
CA THR A 200 -23.01 5.20 -16.24
C THR A 200 -22.72 3.84 -15.63
N GLY A 201 -23.80 3.12 -15.32
CA GLY A 201 -23.80 1.70 -15.08
C GLY A 201 -23.81 1.28 -13.61
N GLU A 202 -24.16 2.16 -12.68
CA GLU A 202 -24.53 1.67 -11.36
C GLU A 202 -25.66 0.65 -11.49
N PHE A 203 -25.57 -0.46 -10.76
CA PHE A 203 -26.59 -1.50 -10.79
C PHE A 203 -27.04 -1.85 -9.38
N TYR A 204 -28.35 -1.85 -9.16
CA TYR A 204 -29.02 -2.30 -7.96
C TYR A 204 -30.52 -2.41 -8.23
N ASP A 205 -31.22 -3.24 -7.47
CA ASP A 205 -32.67 -3.31 -7.55
C ASP A 205 -33.30 -2.04 -6.98
N LYS A 206 -34.38 -1.56 -7.60
CA LYS A 206 -35.11 -0.37 -7.12
C LYS A 206 -35.64 -0.56 -5.69
N ALA A 207 -35.90 -1.80 -5.29
CA ALA A 207 -36.30 -2.13 -3.92
C ALA A 207 -35.21 -1.80 -2.88
N ASP A 208 -33.93 -1.78 -3.30
CA ASP A 208 -32.77 -1.52 -2.44
C ASP A 208 -32.33 -0.05 -2.47
N GLU A 209 -33.11 0.87 -3.06
CA GLU A 209 -32.72 2.27 -3.25
C GLU A 209 -32.35 2.99 -1.94
N GLU A 210 -33.17 2.83 -0.89
CA GLU A 210 -32.87 3.40 0.44
C GLU A 210 -31.60 2.80 1.07
N LEU A 211 -31.35 1.51 0.82
CA LEU A 211 -30.16 0.80 1.28
C LEU A 211 -28.91 1.34 0.59
N VAL A 212 -28.98 1.54 -0.72
CA VAL A 212 -27.89 2.06 -1.54
C VAL A 212 -27.54 3.50 -1.15
N ILE A 213 -28.54 4.33 -0.86
CA ILE A 213 -28.31 5.68 -0.32
C ILE A 213 -27.51 5.61 0.98
N THR A 214 -27.93 4.75 1.91
CA THR A 214 -27.24 4.56 3.20
C THR A 214 -25.80 4.06 3.00
N ILE A 215 -25.58 3.11 2.08
CA ILE A 215 -24.24 2.61 1.75
C ILE A 215 -23.38 3.75 1.22
N LYS A 216 -23.87 4.54 0.26
CA LYS A 216 -23.13 5.68 -0.30
C LYS A 216 -22.76 6.71 0.76
N GLU A 217 -23.70 7.07 1.63
CA GLU A 217 -23.45 7.98 2.75
C GLU A 217 -22.35 7.48 3.69
N LEU A 218 -22.34 6.18 4.03
CA LEU A 218 -21.30 5.58 4.87
C LEU A 218 -19.94 5.57 4.18
N LEU A 219 -19.91 5.28 2.87
CA LEU A 219 -18.69 5.33 2.08
C LEU A 219 -18.12 6.75 2.08
N ASP A 220 -18.95 7.76 1.80
CA ASP A 220 -18.54 9.16 1.72
C ASP A 220 -18.10 9.73 3.07
N THR A 221 -18.81 9.42 4.15
CA THR A 221 -18.56 10.04 5.46
C THR A 221 -17.52 9.32 6.30
N ARG A 222 -17.28 8.02 6.08
CA ARG A 222 -16.40 7.20 6.94
C ARG A 222 -15.24 6.54 6.22
N VAL A 223 -15.41 6.16 4.96
CA VAL A 223 -14.39 5.37 4.25
C VAL A 223 -13.51 6.25 3.37
N ARG A 224 -14.11 7.06 2.50
CA ARG A 224 -13.38 7.96 1.59
C ARG A 224 -12.42 8.90 2.32
N PRO A 225 -12.71 9.47 3.50
CA PRO A 225 -11.75 10.30 4.22
C PRO A 225 -10.47 9.54 4.61
N ALA A 226 -10.60 8.30 5.08
CA ALA A 226 -9.43 7.47 5.43
C ALA A 226 -8.65 7.04 4.18
N VAL A 227 -9.37 6.66 3.12
CA VAL A 227 -8.75 6.26 1.84
C VAL A 227 -8.00 7.44 1.18
N ALA A 228 -8.57 8.65 1.25
CA ALA A 228 -7.92 9.86 0.74
C ALA A 228 -6.64 10.19 1.51
N GLN A 229 -6.58 9.92 2.82
CA GLN A 229 -5.34 10.07 3.59
C GLN A 229 -4.22 9.19 3.02
N ASP A 230 -4.55 7.97 2.62
CA ASP A 230 -3.63 7.01 1.99
C ASP A 230 -3.38 7.28 0.49
N GLY A 231 -4.05 8.27 -0.10
CA GLY A 231 -3.84 8.69 -1.48
C GLY A 231 -4.65 7.93 -2.52
N GLY A 232 -5.75 7.30 -2.12
CA GLY A 232 -6.71 6.67 -3.02
C GLY A 232 -8.06 7.37 -3.02
N ASP A 233 -9.01 6.75 -3.73
CA ASP A 233 -10.44 7.03 -3.60
C ASP A 233 -11.23 5.74 -3.90
N ILE A 234 -12.50 5.70 -3.50
CA ILE A 234 -13.41 4.62 -3.84
C ILE A 234 -14.71 5.20 -4.39
N THR A 235 -15.28 4.54 -5.39
CA THR A 235 -16.58 4.90 -5.94
C THR A 235 -17.50 3.69 -5.97
N PHE A 236 -18.76 3.89 -5.57
CA PHE A 236 -19.78 2.85 -5.61
C PHE A 236 -20.05 2.43 -7.06
N ARG A 237 -20.13 1.11 -7.30
CA ARG A 237 -20.49 0.53 -8.59
C ARG A 237 -21.87 -0.13 -8.56
N GLY A 238 -22.23 -0.78 -7.48
CA GLY A 238 -23.51 -1.50 -7.44
C GLY A 238 -23.74 -2.27 -6.17
N PHE A 239 -24.97 -2.75 -6.03
CA PHE A 239 -25.38 -3.62 -4.95
C PHE A 239 -26.29 -4.72 -5.51
N GLU A 240 -25.92 -5.98 -5.27
CA GLU A 240 -26.72 -7.13 -5.70
C GLU A 240 -26.49 -8.30 -4.74
N ASN A 241 -27.57 -8.98 -4.34
CA ASN A 241 -27.51 -10.19 -3.50
C ASN A 241 -26.65 -10.02 -2.23
N GLY A 242 -26.74 -8.87 -1.56
CA GLY A 242 -25.94 -8.55 -0.38
C GLY A 242 -24.46 -8.23 -0.68
N THR A 243 -24.07 -8.06 -1.93
CA THR A 243 -22.69 -7.73 -2.32
C THR A 243 -22.61 -6.29 -2.82
N VAL A 244 -21.74 -5.50 -2.21
CA VAL A 244 -21.42 -4.13 -2.64
C VAL A 244 -20.21 -4.16 -3.58
N PHE A 245 -20.36 -3.64 -4.78
CA PHE A 245 -19.31 -3.55 -5.78
C PHE A 245 -18.72 -2.14 -5.76
N LEU A 246 -17.39 -2.03 -5.69
CA LEU A 246 -16.68 -0.75 -5.62
C LEU A 246 -15.56 -0.69 -6.66
N HIS A 247 -15.40 0.47 -7.30
CA HIS A 247 -14.16 0.80 -8.00
C HIS A 247 -13.18 1.42 -7.00
N MET A 248 -11.96 0.90 -6.97
CA MET A 248 -10.86 1.46 -6.19
C MET A 248 -9.94 2.24 -7.11
N LYS A 249 -9.56 3.46 -6.70
CA LYS A 249 -8.77 4.41 -7.48
C LYS A 249 -7.51 4.83 -6.72
N GLY A 250 -6.52 5.35 -7.44
CA GLY A 250 -5.24 5.77 -6.88
C GLY A 250 -4.52 4.65 -6.11
N ALA A 251 -4.03 4.95 -4.92
CA ALA A 251 -3.25 4.00 -4.10
C ALA A 251 -4.02 2.70 -3.75
N CYS A 252 -5.35 2.75 -3.72
CA CYS A 252 -6.18 1.59 -3.37
C CYS A 252 -6.30 0.55 -4.49
N ALA A 253 -5.93 0.90 -5.72
CA ALA A 253 -6.04 0.01 -6.88
C ALA A 253 -4.83 -0.91 -7.09
N GLY A 254 -3.65 -0.54 -6.56
CA GLY A 254 -2.36 -1.05 -7.04
C GLY A 254 -1.61 -2.03 -6.14
N CYS A 255 -2.05 -2.27 -4.89
CA CYS A 255 -1.35 -3.15 -3.95
C CYS A 255 -2.26 -4.31 -3.49
N PRO A 256 -2.01 -5.56 -3.89
CA PRO A 256 -2.84 -6.72 -3.53
C PRO A 256 -3.05 -6.88 -2.02
N SER A 257 -2.03 -6.56 -1.21
CA SER A 257 -2.06 -6.62 0.26
C SER A 257 -2.98 -5.55 0.87
N SER A 258 -2.88 -4.31 0.38
CA SER A 258 -3.72 -3.19 0.84
C SER A 258 -5.17 -3.34 0.39
N THR A 259 -5.40 -3.82 -0.83
CA THR A 259 -6.74 -4.06 -1.37
C THR A 259 -7.51 -5.10 -0.54
N ALA A 260 -6.87 -6.21 -0.16
CA ALA A 260 -7.51 -7.24 0.66
C ALA A 260 -7.89 -6.70 2.05
N THR A 261 -6.99 -5.95 2.70
CA THR A 261 -7.22 -5.38 4.03
C THR A 261 -8.32 -4.32 4.00
N LEU A 262 -8.27 -3.42 3.03
CA LEU A 262 -9.27 -2.36 2.84
C LEU A 262 -10.65 -2.97 2.55
N LYS A 263 -10.76 -3.95 1.65
CA LYS A 263 -12.00 -4.68 1.36
C LYS A 263 -12.63 -5.25 2.63
N HIS A 264 -11.83 -5.90 3.48
CA HIS A 264 -12.34 -6.43 4.77
C HIS A 264 -12.77 -5.32 5.73
N GLY A 265 -12.02 -4.21 5.80
CA GLY A 265 -12.38 -3.05 6.63
C GLY A 265 -13.72 -2.44 6.23
N ILE A 266 -13.91 -2.19 4.93
CA ILE A 266 -15.16 -1.67 4.36
C ILE A 266 -16.30 -2.64 4.61
N GLN A 267 -16.09 -3.93 4.34
CA GLN A 267 -17.13 -4.94 4.56
C GLN A 267 -17.58 -5.00 6.02
N ASN A 268 -16.64 -4.94 6.98
CA ASN A 268 -16.98 -4.95 8.40
C ASN A 268 -17.74 -3.69 8.82
N LEU A 269 -17.34 -2.52 8.30
CA LEU A 269 -18.03 -1.26 8.56
C LEU A 269 -19.45 -1.30 8.00
N LEU A 270 -19.61 -1.67 6.73
CA LEU A 270 -20.91 -1.73 6.08
C LEU A 270 -21.81 -2.74 6.76
N ARG A 271 -21.34 -3.97 7.06
CA ARG A 271 -22.10 -4.97 7.84
C ARG A 271 -22.62 -4.47 9.18
N HIS A 272 -21.88 -3.58 9.83
CA HIS A 272 -22.26 -3.07 11.14
C HIS A 272 -23.44 -2.09 11.07
N PHE A 273 -23.45 -1.23 10.05
CA PHE A 273 -24.49 -0.21 9.88
C PHE A 273 -25.61 -0.63 8.92
N VAL A 274 -25.33 -1.59 8.05
CA VAL A 274 -26.20 -2.12 6.99
C VAL A 274 -26.09 -3.66 6.98
N PRO A 275 -26.83 -4.36 7.86
CA PRO A 275 -26.73 -5.82 8.03
C PRO A 275 -27.01 -6.65 6.77
N GLU A 276 -27.71 -6.09 5.79
CA GLU A 276 -28.01 -6.66 4.47
C GLU A 276 -26.76 -6.82 3.61
N VAL A 277 -25.73 -5.99 3.85
CA VAL A 277 -24.44 -6.11 3.19
C VAL A 277 -23.71 -7.32 3.75
N GLN A 278 -23.51 -8.33 2.93
CA GLN A 278 -22.73 -9.53 3.24
C GLN A 278 -21.32 -9.44 2.69
N GLN A 279 -21.09 -8.92 1.50
CA GLN A 279 -19.76 -8.91 0.90
C GLN A 279 -19.44 -7.59 0.22
N VAL A 280 -18.14 -7.32 0.05
CA VAL A 280 -17.65 -6.21 -0.76
C VAL A 280 -16.74 -6.77 -1.83
N GLU A 281 -16.95 -6.41 -3.08
CA GLU A 281 -16.10 -6.82 -4.20
C GLU A 281 -15.52 -5.61 -4.93
N GLN A 282 -14.26 -5.74 -5.35
CA GLN A 282 -13.64 -4.75 -6.22
C GLN A 282 -13.97 -5.08 -7.67
N VAL A 283 -14.37 -4.06 -8.42
CA VAL A 283 -14.45 -4.10 -9.88
C VAL A 283 -13.32 -3.26 -10.48
N SER A 284 -12.78 -3.75 -11.59
CA SER A 284 -11.74 -3.05 -12.38
C SER A 284 -12.39 -2.02 -13.30
#